data_AF-A0A267MJZ0-F1
#
_entry.id   AF-A0A267MJZ0-F1
#
_cell.length_a   1.000
_cell.length_b   1.000
_cell.length_c   1.000
_cell.angle_alpha   90.00
_cell.angle_beta   90.00
_cell.angle_gamma   90.00
#
_symmetry.space_group_name_H-M   'P 1'
#
loop_
_entity.id
_entity.type
_entity.pdbx_description
1 polymer ?
#
loop_
_entity_poly.entity_id
_entity_poly.type
_entity_poly.pdbx_seq_one_letter_code
_entity_poly.pdbx_strand_id
1 'polypeptide(L)' 'MGGFKIICSQCGSDKVIEKSGKNKIDRLGKRVKYAEGIERQCLDCDNESFVIHRTWCEKG' A
#
# COMPACT_ATOMS: atom_id res chain seq x y z
N MET A 1 15.73 22.38 -6.31
CA MET A 1 14.95 21.17 -6.64
C MET A 1 14.00 20.90 -5.48
N GLY A 2 12.73 21.30 -5.57
CA GLY A 2 11.75 21.04 -4.52
C GLY A 2 11.16 19.64 -4.73
N GLY A 3 11.58 18.67 -3.93
CA GLY A 3 10.95 17.36 -3.89
C GLY A 3 9.65 17.41 -3.08
N PHE A 4 8.64 16.64 -3.48
CA PHE A 4 7.44 16.44 -2.67
C PHE A 4 7.79 15.54 -1.49
N LYS A 5 7.49 15.99 -0.27
CA LYS A 5 7.66 15.20 0.95
C LYS A 5 6.33 14.54 1.32
N ILE A 6 6.34 13.24 1.53
CA ILE A 6 5.15 12.52 2.01
C ILE A 6 5.04 12.76 3.51
N ILE A 7 3.87 13.18 3.96
CA ILE A 7 3.57 13.44 5.36
C ILE A 7 2.53 12.41 5.83
N CYS A 8 2.76 11.83 7.01
CA CYS A 8 1.81 10.94 7.66
C CYS A 8 0.54 11.72 8.01
N SER A 9 -0.60 11.30 7.47
CA SER A 9 -1.89 11.95 7.72
C SER A 9 -2.40 11.80 9.16
N GLN A 10 -1.81 10.89 9.94
CA GLN A 10 -2.23 10.62 11.32
C GLN A 10 -1.43 11.43 12.35
N CYS A 11 -0.10 11.49 12.24
CA CYS A 11 0.76 12.15 13.23
C CYS A 11 1.52 13.37 12.69
N GLY A 12 1.46 13.65 11.39
CA GLY A 12 2.20 14.75 10.77
C GLY A 12 3.70 14.50 10.57
N SER A 13 4.20 13.31 10.91
CA SER A 13 5.60 12.93 10.68
C SER A 13 5.92 12.85 9.20
N ASP A 14 7.15 13.23 8.84
CA ASP A 14 7.71 13.10 7.51
C ASP A 14 8.54 11.82 7.31
N LYS A 15 8.64 10.98 8.35
CA LYS A 15 9.31 9.68 8.31
C LYS A 15 8.35 8.61 7.80
N VAL A 16 8.01 8.72 6.53
CA VAL A 16 7.16 7.76 5.83
C VAL A 16 8.00 7.01 4.81
N ILE A 17 8.02 5.68 4.92
CA ILE A 17 8.59 4.81 3.90
C ILE A 17 7.52 4.39 2.90
N GLU A 18 7.90 4.29 1.63
CA GLU A 18 7.03 3.86 0.54
C GLU A 18 7.66 2.68 -0.18
N LYS A 19 6.88 1.62 -0.44
CA LYS A 19 7.32 0.46 -1.23
C LYS A 19 6.19 -0.04 -2.12
N SER A 20 6.52 -0.54 -3.31
CA SER A 20 5.56 -1.27 -4.13
C SER A 20 5.30 -2.66 -3.55
N GLY A 21 4.04 -3.08 -3.50
CA GLY A 21 3.63 -4.36 -2.93
C GLY A 21 2.56 -5.06 -3.76
N LYS A 22 2.56 -6.40 -3.72
CA LYS A 22 1.49 -7.26 -4.27
C LYS A 22 0.85 -8.02 -3.11
N ASN A 23 -0.42 -7.76 -2.85
CA ASN A 23 -1.20 -8.36 -1.78
C ASN A 23 -2.33 -9.23 -2.34
N LYS A 24 -2.57 -10.39 -1.71
CA LYS A 24 -3.77 -11.18 -1.94
C LYS A 24 -4.91 -10.51 -1.17
N ILE A 25 -5.95 -10.05 -1.87
CA ILE A 25 -7.03 -9.28 -1.26
C ILE A 25 -8.33 -10.06 -1.13
N ASP A 26 -8.55 -11.09 -1.94
CA ASP A 26 -9.79 -11.87 -1.90
C ASP A 26 -9.65 -13.26 -2.52
N ARG A 27 -10.62 -14.14 -2.27
CA ARG A 27 -10.78 -15.44 -2.92
C ARG A 27 -12.21 -15.59 -3.43
N LEU A 28 -12.38 -15.54 -4.75
CA LEU A 28 -13.67 -15.72 -5.44
C LEU A 28 -13.77 -17.15 -5.96
N GLY A 29 -14.19 -18.08 -5.08
CA GLY A 29 -14.29 -19.50 -5.39
C GLY A 29 -12.94 -20.13 -5.78
N LYS A 30 -12.80 -20.54 -7.05
CA LYS A 30 -11.55 -21.09 -7.62
C LYS A 30 -10.55 -20.02 -8.10
N ARG A 31 -10.86 -18.73 -7.94
CA ARG A 31 -9.99 -17.64 -8.36
C ARG A 31 -9.46 -16.88 -7.15
N VAL A 32 -8.20 -16.47 -7.19
CA VAL A 32 -7.58 -15.62 -6.18
C VAL A 32 -7.46 -14.21 -6.75
N LYS A 33 -7.94 -13.22 -6.00
CA LYS A 33 -7.82 -11.81 -6.37
C LYS A 33 -6.58 -11.22 -5.71
N TYR A 34 -5.72 -10.64 -6.54
CA TYR A 34 -4.53 -9.90 -6.11
C TYR A 34 -4.72 -8.40 -6.35
N ALA A 35 -4.06 -7.60 -5.54
CA ALA A 35 -3.89 -6.17 -5.71
C ALA A 35 -2.41 -5.83 -5.74
N GLU A 36 -2.03 -4.99 -6.69
CA GLU A 36 -0.73 -4.34 -6.72
C GLU A 36 -0.93 -2.88 -6.34
N GLY A 37 -0.08 -2.41 -5.43
CA GLY A 37 -0.28 -1.15 -4.75
C GLY A 37 1.02 -0.56 -4.22
N ILE A 38 0.88 0.63 -3.64
CA ILE A 38 1.91 1.26 -2.85
C ILE A 38 1.57 1.06 -1.38
N GLU A 39 2.48 0.44 -0.64
CA GLU A 39 2.47 0.35 0.81
C GLU A 39 3.23 1.53 1.39
N ARG A 40 2.61 2.24 2.33
CA ARG A 40 3.24 3.32 3.10
C ARG A 40 3.18 2.98 4.57
N GLN A 41 4.29 3.20 5.26
CA GLN A 41 4.38 3.04 6.71
C GLN A 41 5.05 4.27 7.32
N CYS A 42 4.42 4.85 8.34
CA CYS A 42 5.03 5.88 9.17
C CYS A 42 5.86 5.25 10.28
N LEU A 43 7.13 5.63 10.39
CA LEU A 43 8.06 5.05 11.38
C LEU A 43 7.89 5.61 12.80
N ASP A 44 7.10 6.67 12.99
CA ASP A 44 6.91 7.29 14.30
C ASP A 44 5.59 6.88 14.98
N CYS A 45 4.55 6.50 14.22
CA CYS A 45 3.25 6.11 14.79
C CYS A 45 2.71 4.78 14.26
N ASP A 46 3.53 4.06 13.48
CA ASP A 46 3.17 2.79 12.83
C ASP A 46 1.89 2.85 11.99
N ASN A 47 1.48 4.04 11.55
CA ASN A 47 0.34 4.17 10.64
C ASN A 47 0.71 3.58 9.28
N GLU A 48 -0.08 2.59 8.85
CA GLU A 48 0.08 1.90 7.58
C GLU A 48 -1.06 2.25 6.63
N SER A 49 -0.74 2.42 5.35
CA SER A 49 -1.75 2.56 4.30
C SER A 49 -1.34 1.82 3.04
N PHE A 50 -2.33 1.26 2.33
CA PHE A 50 -2.12 0.57 1.08
C PHE A 50 -3.01 1.17 -0.01
N VAL A 51 -2.37 1.77 -1.02
CA VAL A 51 -3.06 2.38 -2.16
C VAL A 51 -3.00 1.42 -3.34
N ILE A 52 -4.16 0.93 -3.78
CA ILE A 52 -4.26 -0.04 -4.88
C ILE A 52 -4.22 0.69 -6.22
N HIS A 53 -3.32 0.28 -7.11
CA HIS A 53 -3.25 0.78 -8.50
C HIS A 53 -3.87 -0.20 -9.49
N ARG A 54 -3.76 -1.50 -9.22
CA ARG A 54 -4.24 -2.55 -10.11
C ARG A 54 -4.77 -3.72 -9.30
N THR A 55 -5.82 -4.37 -9.81
CA THR A 55 -6.26 -5.67 -9.32
C THR A 55 -6.44 -6.65 -10.47
N TRP A 56 -6.27 -7.94 -10.19
CA TRP A 56 -6.53 -9.01 -11.16
C TRP A 56 -6.89 -10.31 -10.46
N CYS A 57 -7.41 -11.26 -11.22
CA CYS A 57 -7.75 -12.60 -10.73
C CYS A 57 -6.87 -13.64 -11.42
N GLU A 58 -6.28 -14.53 -10.63
CA GLU A 58 -5.57 -15.72 -11.11
C GLU A 58 -6.38 -16.98 -10.76
N LYS A 59 -6.27 -18.05 -11.56
CA LYS A 59 -6.83 -19.35 -11.18
C LYS A 59 -5.94 -19.92 -10.07
N GLY A 60 -6.54 -20.19 -8.92
CA GLY A 60 -5.84 -20.75 -7.75
C GLY A 60 -5.81 -22.27 -7.75
#